data_AF-A0AA43RS88-F1
#
_entry.id   AF-A0AA43RS88-F1
#
_cell.length_a   1.000
_cell.length_b   1.000
_cell.length_c   1.000
_cell.angle_alpha   90.00
_cell.angle_beta   90.00
_cell.angle_gamma   90.00
#
_symmetry.space_group_name_H-M   'P 1'
#
loop_
_entity.id
_entity.type
_entity.pdbx_description
1 polymer ?
#
loop_
_entity_poly.entity_id
_entity_poly.type
_entity_poly.pdbx_seq_one_letter_code
_entity_poly.pdbx_strand_id
1 'polypeptide(L)'
;MAVTKIRKISSWVLILCTIITLAVLALFFFGGDNEKYKGEMWNPKHVDLLLYWQYILFGVTAFAAILLGIWQFASSFKNNPKGGVMGLVVIVLFAAMMFLSYTFGDTTPVHVLNSEAQVFNVPFWLKITDMWLYSTYILTALVILAIIGGSIKKIFSK
;
A
#
# COMPACT_ATOMS: atom_id res chain seq x y z
N MET A 1 32.88 7.72 3.08
CA MET A 1 32.52 7.50 4.51
C MET A 1 31.02 7.59 4.84
N ALA A 2 30.19 8.30 4.07
CA ALA A 2 28.73 8.34 4.31
C ALA A 2 28.02 7.02 3.89
N VAL A 3 28.42 6.43 2.76
CA VAL A 3 27.83 5.19 2.21
C VAL A 3 27.96 4.00 3.18
N THR A 4 29.10 3.89 3.88
CA THR A 4 29.32 2.81 4.84
C THR A 4 28.44 2.96 6.08
N LYS A 5 28.16 4.19 6.54
CA LYS A 5 27.26 4.46 7.67
C LYS A 5 25.80 4.17 7.32
N ILE A 6 25.33 4.65 6.16
CA ILE A 6 23.96 4.42 5.68
C ILE A 6 23.69 2.93 5.50
N ARG A 7 24.60 2.22 4.81
CA ARG A 7 24.50 0.77 4.63
C ARG A 7 24.46 0.02 5.96
N LYS A 8 25.27 0.45 6.93
CA LYS A 8 25.29 -0.15 8.27
C LYS A 8 23.94 0.06 8.98
N ILE A 9 23.41 1.28 9.03
CA ILE A 9 22.12 1.57 9.67
C ILE A 9 21.00 0.76 9.03
N SER A 10 20.90 0.79 7.69
CA SER A 10 19.90 0.01 6.95
C SER A 10 20.00 -1.49 7.22
N SER A 11 21.21 -2.04 7.20
CA SER A 11 21.44 -3.46 7.48
C SER A 11 21.07 -3.85 8.91
N TRP A 12 21.41 -3.04 9.91
CA TRP A 12 21.07 -3.32 11.31
C TRP A 12 19.57 -3.26 11.57
N VAL A 13 18.88 -2.27 10.98
CA VAL A 13 17.42 -2.16 11.08
C VAL A 13 16.75 -3.38 10.44
N LEU A 14 17.19 -3.80 9.25
CA LEU A 14 16.64 -4.97 8.57
C LEU A 14 16.85 -6.26 9.39
N ILE A 15 18.06 -6.47 9.92
CA ILE A 15 18.38 -7.64 10.76
C ILE A 15 17.49 -7.67 12.00
N LEU A 16 17.36 -6.55 12.71
CA LEU A 16 16.53 -6.46 13.91
C LEU A 16 15.05 -6.74 13.59
N CYS A 17 14.49 -6.11 12.55
CA CYS A 17 13.11 -6.35 12.13
C CYS A 17 12.89 -7.82 11.76
N THR A 18 13.86 -8.45 11.09
CA THR A 18 13.78 -9.86 10.69
C THR A 18 13.78 -10.78 11.91
N ILE A 19 14.68 -10.54 12.87
CA ILE A 19 14.75 -11.34 14.11
C ILE A 19 13.44 -11.24 14.89
N ILE A 20 12.90 -10.03 15.08
CA ILE A 20 11.62 -9.82 15.79
C ILE A 20 10.48 -10.51 15.02
N THR A 21 10.44 -10.38 13.70
CA THR A 21 9.41 -11.04 12.87
C THR A 21 9.48 -12.56 13.01
N LEU A 22 10.66 -13.16 12.98
CA LEU A 22 10.83 -14.60 13.17
C LEU A 22 10.38 -15.04 14.58
N ALA A 23 10.69 -14.26 15.62
CA ALA A 23 10.25 -14.54 16.97
C ALA A 23 8.71 -14.48 17.11
N VAL A 24 8.07 -13.45 16.55
CA VAL A 24 6.61 -13.29 16.54
C VAL A 24 5.94 -14.43 15.76
N LEU A 25 6.49 -14.81 14.61
CA LEU A 25 5.98 -15.94 13.83
C LEU A 25 6.17 -17.28 14.57
N ALA A 26 7.30 -17.48 15.25
CA ALA A 26 7.51 -18.68 16.05
C ALA A 26 6.47 -18.78 17.18
N LEU A 27 6.19 -17.67 17.88
CA LEU A 27 5.14 -17.63 18.90
C LEU A 27 3.74 -17.82 18.31
N PHE A 28 3.50 -17.33 17.10
CA PHE A 28 2.23 -17.54 16.40
C PHE A 28 2.00 -19.01 16.01
N PHE A 29 2.97 -19.64 15.34
CA PHE A 29 2.82 -21.01 14.85
C PHE A 29 3.02 -22.08 15.93
N PHE A 30 3.94 -21.86 16.88
CA PHE A 30 4.30 -22.85 17.91
C PHE A 30 3.78 -22.51 19.31
N GLY A 31 3.13 -21.36 19.50
CA GLY A 31 2.67 -20.90 20.83
C GLY A 31 1.36 -21.50 21.33
N GLY A 32 0.79 -22.48 20.60
CA GLY A 32 -0.40 -23.22 21.01
C GLY A 32 -1.74 -22.56 20.65
N ASP A 33 -2.82 -23.25 21.01
CA ASP A 33 -4.20 -22.85 20.75
C ASP A 33 -4.75 -21.94 21.86
N ASN A 34 -5.66 -21.05 21.50
CA ASN A 34 -6.24 -20.08 22.42
C ASN A 34 -7.34 -20.76 23.24
N GLU A 35 -7.14 -20.90 24.56
CA GLU A 35 -8.04 -21.65 25.45
C GLU A 35 -9.48 -21.14 25.45
N LYS A 36 -9.67 -19.84 25.15
CA LYS A 36 -10.98 -19.18 25.10
C LYS A 36 -11.88 -19.67 23.96
N TYR A 37 -11.31 -20.20 22.87
CA TYR A 37 -12.03 -20.65 21.67
C TYR A 37 -11.86 -22.14 21.39
N LYS A 38 -11.39 -22.87 22.42
CA LYS A 38 -11.05 -24.29 22.33
C LYS A 38 -12.32 -25.10 22.02
N GLY A 39 -12.42 -25.63 20.80
CA GLY A 39 -13.52 -26.51 20.36
C GLY A 39 -14.33 -26.02 19.16
N GLU A 40 -14.11 -24.80 18.66
CA GLU A 40 -14.80 -24.31 17.45
C GLU A 40 -13.90 -24.44 16.21
N MET A 41 -12.74 -23.78 16.22
CA MET A 41 -11.71 -23.83 15.16
C MET A 41 -10.33 -23.60 15.78
N TRP A 42 -9.26 -24.08 15.13
CA TRP A 42 -7.89 -23.81 15.57
C TRP A 42 -7.62 -22.29 15.55
N ASN A 43 -7.35 -21.70 16.71
CA ASN A 43 -7.13 -20.27 16.86
C ASN A 43 -5.79 -20.02 17.57
N PRO A 44 -4.73 -19.58 16.87
CA PRO A 44 -3.43 -19.38 17.50
C PRO A 44 -3.48 -18.39 18.67
N LYS A 45 -2.82 -18.72 19.77
CA LYS A 45 -2.84 -17.89 20.99
C LYS A 45 -2.30 -16.47 20.79
N HIS A 46 -1.34 -16.29 19.87
CA HIS A 46 -0.60 -15.04 19.68
C HIS A 46 -0.99 -14.28 18.40
N VAL A 47 -2.25 -14.41 17.92
CA VAL A 47 -2.76 -13.62 16.78
C VAL A 47 -2.62 -12.11 17.04
N ASP A 48 -2.99 -11.65 18.24
CA ASP A 48 -2.93 -10.23 18.61
C ASP A 48 -1.50 -9.67 18.52
N LEU A 49 -0.51 -10.44 18.97
CA LEU A 49 0.90 -10.06 18.89
C LEU A 49 1.36 -9.91 17.43
N LEU A 50 0.95 -10.85 16.57
CA LEU A 50 1.24 -10.78 15.13
C LEU A 50 0.61 -9.54 14.50
N LEU A 51 -0.65 -9.25 14.83
CA LEU A 51 -1.36 -8.07 14.34
C LEU A 51 -0.70 -6.77 14.80
N TYR A 52 -0.35 -6.64 16.09
CA TYR A 52 0.34 -5.45 16.59
C TYR A 52 1.70 -5.25 15.92
N TRP A 53 2.49 -6.32 15.76
CA TRP A 53 3.78 -6.21 15.08
C TRP A 53 3.63 -5.77 13.62
N GLN A 54 2.65 -6.32 12.90
CA GLN A 54 2.30 -5.90 11.54
C GLN A 54 1.90 -4.42 11.48
N TYR A 55 1.03 -3.97 12.39
CA TYR A 55 0.61 -2.57 12.44
C TYR A 55 1.76 -1.61 12.74
N ILE A 56 2.69 -1.99 13.63
CA ILE A 56 3.88 -1.19 13.92
C ILE A 56 4.76 -1.08 12.67
N LEU A 57 5.08 -2.20 12.02
CA LEU A 57 5.90 -2.21 10.81
C LEU A 57 5.25 -1.40 9.68
N PHE A 58 3.97 -1.60 9.44
CA PHE A 58 3.21 -0.85 8.45
C PHE A 58 3.19 0.64 8.78
N GLY A 59 2.89 1.01 10.02
CA GLY A 59 2.81 2.40 10.46
C GLY A 59 4.15 3.14 10.33
N VAL A 60 5.25 2.54 10.80
CA VAL A 60 6.59 3.13 10.68
C VAL A 60 6.99 3.27 9.21
N THR A 61 6.71 2.25 8.38
CA THR A 61 7.04 2.29 6.96
C THR A 61 6.23 3.34 6.21
N ALA A 62 4.91 3.39 6.46
CA ALA A 62 4.02 4.39 5.86
C ALA A 62 4.45 5.81 6.25
N PHE A 63 4.76 6.03 7.53
CA PHE A 63 5.25 7.32 8.02
C PHE A 63 6.57 7.73 7.35
N ALA A 64 7.54 6.81 7.28
CA ALA A 64 8.81 7.06 6.59
C ALA A 64 8.60 7.35 5.10
N ALA A 65 7.74 6.60 4.42
CA ALA A 65 7.43 6.79 3.00
C ALA A 65 6.81 8.18 2.74
N ILE A 66 5.90 8.63 3.60
CA ILE A 66 5.29 9.97 3.51
C ILE A 66 6.35 11.06 3.72
N LEU A 67 7.15 10.96 4.78
CA LEU A 67 8.20 11.96 5.07
C LEU A 67 9.23 12.06 3.93
N LEU A 68 9.72 10.91 3.46
CA LEU A 68 10.68 10.86 2.36
C LEU A 68 10.06 11.34 1.06
N GLY A 69 8.78 11.03 0.80
CA GLY A 69 8.03 11.52 -0.34
C GLY A 69 7.90 13.05 -0.35
N ILE A 70 7.52 13.65 0.79
CA ILE A 70 7.44 15.12 0.94
C ILE A 70 8.82 15.76 0.74
N TRP A 71 9.87 15.18 1.33
CA TRP A 71 11.23 15.69 1.20
C TRP A 71 11.74 15.62 -0.25
N GLN A 72 11.51 14.49 -0.92
CA GLN A 72 11.85 14.30 -2.33
C GLN A 72 11.09 15.29 -3.22
N PHE A 73 9.81 15.50 -2.95
CA PHE A 73 8.97 16.44 -3.67
C PHE A 73 9.47 17.88 -3.50
N ALA A 74 9.72 18.34 -2.25
CA ALA A 74 10.27 19.67 -1.98
C ALA A 74 11.65 19.88 -2.63
N SER A 75 12.52 18.86 -2.60
CA SER A 75 13.81 18.87 -3.28
C SER A 75 13.66 19.01 -4.80
N SER A 76 12.65 18.36 -5.38
CA SER A 76 12.36 18.44 -6.82
C SER A 76 11.98 19.86 -7.24
N PHE A 77 11.23 20.60 -6.43
CA PHE A 77 10.93 22.02 -6.68
C PHE A 77 12.17 22.90 -6.65
N LYS A 78 13.08 22.67 -5.70
CA LYS A 78 14.31 23.47 -5.56
C LYS A 78 15.30 23.23 -6.70
N ASN A 79 15.46 21.97 -7.10
CA ASN A 79 16.52 21.56 -8.03
C ASN A 79 16.05 21.47 -9.49
N ASN A 80 14.75 21.24 -9.73
CA ASN A 80 14.16 21.15 -11.06
C ASN A 80 12.70 21.63 -11.03
N PRO A 81 12.46 22.96 -11.09
CA PRO A 81 11.12 23.53 -10.94
C PRO A 81 10.14 23.00 -11.99
N LYS A 82 10.60 22.74 -13.23
CA LYS A 82 9.76 22.16 -14.28
C LYS A 82 9.32 20.73 -13.93
N GLY A 83 10.23 19.91 -13.40
CA GLY A 83 9.93 18.56 -12.94
C GLY A 83 8.98 18.56 -11.73
N GLY A 84 9.18 19.47 -10.78
CA GLY A 84 8.29 19.65 -9.63
C GLY A 84 6.86 20.00 -10.03
N VAL A 85 6.70 20.98 -10.94
CA VAL A 85 5.38 21.38 -11.47
C VAL A 85 4.72 20.23 -12.22
N MET A 86 5.47 19.48 -13.05
CA MET A 86 4.91 18.31 -13.74
C MET A 86 4.44 17.24 -12.72
N GLY A 87 5.19 17.03 -11.65
CA GLY A 87 4.79 16.14 -10.55
C GLY A 87 3.49 16.57 -9.89
N LEU A 88 3.29 17.88 -9.65
CA LEU A 88 2.01 18.40 -9.14
C LEU A 88 0.86 18.13 -10.08
N VAL A 89 1.04 18.39 -11.38
CA VAL A 89 0.00 18.16 -12.39
C VAL A 89 -0.43 16.69 -12.38
N VAL A 90 0.52 15.76 -12.30
CA VAL A 90 0.22 14.32 -12.21
C VAL A 90 -0.58 14.00 -10.95
N ILE A 91 -0.21 14.57 -9.78
CA ILE A 91 -0.95 14.35 -8.52
C ILE A 91 -2.39 14.89 -8.64
N VAL A 92 -2.57 16.08 -9.21
CA VAL A 92 -3.90 16.70 -9.39
C VAL A 92 -4.75 15.86 -10.34
N LEU A 93 -4.20 15.42 -11.47
CA LEU A 93 -4.90 14.55 -12.42
C LEU A 93 -5.27 13.21 -11.79
N PHE A 94 -4.38 12.63 -10.99
CA PHE A 94 -4.65 11.39 -10.28
C PHE A 94 -5.78 11.57 -9.24
N ALA A 95 -5.76 12.65 -8.46
CA ALA A 95 -6.82 12.96 -7.51
C ALA A 95 -8.17 13.22 -8.20
N ALA A 96 -8.17 13.93 -9.32
CA ALA A 96 -9.38 14.17 -10.12
C ALA A 96 -9.95 12.86 -10.68
N MET A 97 -9.09 11.98 -11.18
CA MET A 97 -9.48 10.64 -11.63
C MET A 97 -10.10 9.83 -10.49
N MET A 98 -9.46 9.78 -9.31
CA MET A 98 -10.00 9.08 -8.14
C MET A 98 -11.37 9.65 -7.73
N PHE A 99 -11.53 10.97 -7.73
CA PHE A 99 -12.81 11.60 -7.45
C PHE A 99 -13.89 11.16 -8.43
N LEU A 100 -13.60 11.18 -9.74
CA LEU A 100 -14.52 10.69 -10.76
C LEU A 100 -14.86 9.21 -10.55
N SER A 101 -13.86 8.37 -10.33
CA SER A 101 -14.05 6.94 -10.06
C SER A 101 -14.92 6.68 -8.83
N TYR A 102 -14.81 7.50 -7.78
CA TYR A 102 -15.69 7.43 -6.61
C TYR A 102 -17.14 7.82 -6.94
N THR A 103 -17.35 8.83 -7.79
CA THR A 103 -18.72 9.24 -8.19
C THR A 103 -19.44 8.18 -9.02
N PHE A 104 -18.70 7.39 -9.79
CA PHE A 104 -19.23 6.27 -10.57
C PHE A 104 -19.36 4.95 -9.79
N GLY A 105 -18.89 4.91 -8.54
CA GLY A 105 -18.98 3.72 -7.69
C GLY A 105 -20.42 3.34 -7.38
N ASP A 106 -20.70 2.04 -7.42
CA ASP A 106 -21.99 1.47 -7.10
C ASP A 106 -22.17 1.37 -5.57
N THR A 107 -23.42 1.41 -5.14
CA THR A 107 -23.85 1.30 -3.74
C THR A 107 -24.67 0.03 -3.48
N THR A 108 -24.88 -0.80 -4.50
CA THR A 108 -25.60 -2.07 -4.33
C THR A 108 -24.84 -2.99 -3.36
N PRO A 109 -25.48 -3.41 -2.24
CA PRO A 109 -24.83 -4.29 -1.28
C PRO A 109 -24.52 -5.66 -1.88
N VAL A 110 -23.34 -6.20 -1.55
CA VAL A 110 -22.91 -7.52 -2.04
C VAL A 110 -23.53 -8.62 -1.18
N HIS A 111 -24.30 -9.51 -1.81
CA HIS A 111 -25.09 -10.53 -1.09
C HIS A 111 -24.29 -11.78 -0.67
N VAL A 112 -23.08 -11.98 -1.19
CA VAL A 112 -22.28 -13.22 -0.98
C VAL A 112 -21.18 -13.04 0.09
N LEU A 113 -21.30 -12.05 0.98
CA LEU A 113 -20.31 -11.81 2.05
C LEU A 113 -20.62 -12.61 3.32
N ASN A 114 -19.57 -13.02 4.04
CA ASN A 114 -19.69 -13.65 5.36
C ASN A 114 -20.27 -12.66 6.40
N SER A 115 -20.81 -13.18 7.50
CA SER A 115 -21.49 -12.38 8.54
C SER A 115 -20.63 -11.23 9.09
N GLU A 116 -19.31 -11.42 9.18
CA GLU A 116 -18.39 -10.39 9.66
C GLU A 116 -18.13 -9.28 8.63
N ALA A 117 -18.03 -9.59 7.33
CA ALA A 117 -17.83 -8.58 6.30
C ALA A 117 -19.11 -7.81 5.95
N GLN A 118 -20.30 -8.34 6.28
CA GLN A 118 -21.57 -7.63 6.09
C GLN A 118 -21.60 -6.28 6.85
N VAL A 119 -20.85 -6.15 7.95
CA VAL A 119 -20.73 -4.88 8.69
C VAL A 119 -20.09 -3.76 7.84
N PHE A 120 -19.23 -4.13 6.89
CA PHE A 120 -18.58 -3.20 5.97
C PHE A 120 -19.33 -3.04 4.65
N ASN A 121 -20.46 -3.74 4.45
CA ASN A 121 -21.28 -3.70 3.24
C ASN A 121 -22.20 -2.46 3.21
N VAL A 122 -21.61 -1.29 3.44
CA VAL A 122 -22.29 0.01 3.44
C VAL A 122 -21.82 0.86 2.27
N PRO A 123 -22.65 1.79 1.76
CA PRO A 123 -22.35 2.57 0.54
C PRO A 123 -20.98 3.25 0.53
N PHE A 124 -20.49 3.69 1.69
CA PHE A 124 -19.19 4.33 1.82
C PHE A 124 -18.03 3.40 1.41
N TRP A 125 -17.97 2.18 1.95
CA TRP A 125 -16.88 1.22 1.66
C TRP A 125 -17.00 0.63 0.26
N LEU A 126 -18.22 0.46 -0.24
CA LEU A 126 -18.48 0.00 -1.61
C LEU A 126 -17.89 0.99 -2.62
N LYS A 127 -18.22 2.28 -2.49
CA LYS A 127 -17.68 3.32 -3.39
C LYS A 127 -16.16 3.48 -3.28
N ILE A 128 -15.58 3.31 -2.10
CA ILE A 128 -14.12 3.34 -1.94
C ILE A 128 -13.49 2.15 -2.69
N THR A 129 -14.05 0.96 -2.55
CA THR A 129 -13.57 -0.23 -3.26
C THR A 129 -13.64 -0.03 -4.77
N ASP A 130 -14.77 0.45 -5.28
CA ASP A 130 -14.96 0.73 -6.70
C ASP A 130 -14.02 1.82 -7.22
N MET A 131 -13.79 2.87 -6.43
CA MET A 131 -12.83 3.91 -6.76
C MET A 131 -11.43 3.32 -7.00
N TRP A 132 -10.96 2.41 -6.14
CA TRP A 132 -9.67 1.75 -6.30
C TRP A 132 -9.63 0.81 -7.51
N LEU A 133 -10.70 0.06 -7.75
CA LEU A 133 -10.82 -0.84 -8.90
C LEU A 133 -10.76 -0.06 -10.22
N TYR A 134 -11.62 0.95 -10.39
CA TYR A 134 -11.63 1.78 -11.58
C TYR A 134 -10.31 2.51 -11.80
N SER A 135 -9.71 3.07 -10.73
CA SER A 135 -8.40 3.71 -10.81
C SER A 135 -7.32 2.75 -11.31
N THR A 136 -7.34 1.50 -10.83
CA THR A 136 -6.39 0.47 -11.26
C THR A 136 -6.59 0.13 -12.75
N TYR A 137 -7.83 -0.11 -13.19
CA TYR A 137 -8.12 -0.42 -14.58
C TYR A 137 -7.69 0.70 -15.54
N ILE A 138 -7.98 1.96 -15.19
CA ILE A 138 -7.58 3.13 -15.99
C ILE A 138 -6.06 3.22 -16.06
N LEU A 139 -5.36 3.12 -14.92
CA LEU A 139 -3.90 3.21 -14.88
C LEU A 139 -3.23 2.07 -15.66
N THR A 140 -3.72 0.84 -15.53
CA THR A 140 -3.21 -0.29 -16.30
C THR A 140 -3.38 -0.06 -17.81
N ALA A 141 -4.55 0.42 -18.25
CA ALA A 141 -4.78 0.76 -19.66
C ALA A 141 -3.82 1.87 -20.14
N LEU A 142 -3.64 2.93 -19.35
CA LEU A 142 -2.70 4.02 -19.68
C LEU A 142 -1.26 3.53 -19.77
N VAL A 143 -0.83 2.61 -18.90
CA VAL A 143 0.51 2.00 -18.95
C VAL A 143 0.68 1.19 -20.23
N ILE A 144 -0.30 0.37 -20.61
CA ILE A 144 -0.25 -0.41 -21.87
C ILE A 144 -0.13 0.53 -23.08
N LEU A 145 -0.96 1.58 -23.13
CA LEU A 145 -0.91 2.58 -24.20
C LEU A 145 0.45 3.31 -24.24
N ALA A 146 1.00 3.66 -23.09
CA ALA A 146 2.30 4.32 -22.98
C ALA A 146 3.44 3.41 -23.49
N ILE A 147 3.40 2.10 -23.19
CA ILE A 147 4.38 1.12 -23.67
C ILE A 147 4.32 1.02 -25.20
N ILE A 148 3.12 0.90 -25.77
CA ILE A 148 2.92 0.80 -27.23
C ILE A 148 3.40 2.08 -27.91
N GLY A 149 2.93 3.24 -27.45
CA GLY A 149 3.31 4.54 -28.00
C GLY A 149 4.80 4.82 -27.88
N GLY A 150 5.42 4.47 -26.75
CA GLY A 150 6.87 4.58 -26.55
C GLY A 150 7.67 3.68 -27.49
N SER A 151 7.20 2.45 -27.72
CA SER A 151 7.82 1.50 -28.65
C SER A 151 7.75 2.00 -30.09
N ILE A 152 6.59 2.52 -30.53
CA ILE A 152 6.41 3.11 -31.86
C ILE A 152 7.34 4.32 -32.03
N LYS A 153 7.34 5.26 -31.08
CA LYS A 153 8.20 6.46 -31.15
C LYS A 153 9.68 6.10 -31.27
N LYS A 154 10.15 5.06 -30.57
CA LYS A 154 11.53 4.59 -30.65
C LYS A 154 11.90 4.01 -32.02
N ILE A 155 10.95 3.40 -32.72
CA ILE A 155 11.14 2.88 -34.09
C ILE A 155 11.23 4.03 -35.09
N PHE A 156 10.39 5.06 -34.95
CA PHE A 156 10.36 6.21 -35.86
C PHE A 156 11.40 7.29 -35.56
N SER A 157 11.99 7.33 -34.35
CA SER A 157 13.09 8.25 -34.02
C SER A 157 14.48 7.66 -34.27
N LYS A 158 14.57 6.55 -35.01
CA LYS A 158 15.79 5.94 -35.50
C LYS A 158 15.97 6.32 -36.98
#